data_AF-A0A852H9F5-F1
#
_entry.id   AF-A0A852H9F5-F1
#
_cell.length_a   1.000
_cell.length_b   1.000
_cell.length_c   1.000
_cell.angle_alpha   90.00
_cell.angle_beta   90.00
_cell.angle_gamma   90.00
#
_symmetry.space_group_name_H-M   'P 1'
#
loop_
_entity.id
_entity.type
_entity.pdbx_description
1 polymer ?
#
loop_
_entity_poly.entity_id
_entity_poly.type
_entity_poly.pdbx_seq_one_letter_code
_entity_poly.pdbx_strand_id
1 'polypeptide(L)' 'CVPPPGVFPEAEQDPVITVAGVVQRQGEREPFLRAVFTLLPCAPILGCRVLSFPREEQLLQ' A
#
# COMPACT_ATOMS: atom_id res chain seq x y z
N CYS A 1 4.78 6.61 -2.75
CA CYS A 1 6.09 7.29 -2.74
C CYS A 1 5.98 8.59 -1.95
N VAL A 2 7.12 9.13 -1.49
CA VAL A 2 7.19 10.44 -0.82
C VAL A 2 8.36 11.22 -1.44
N PRO A 3 8.11 12.02 -2.48
CA PRO A 3 9.14 12.85 -3.09
C PRO A 3 9.44 14.10 -2.25
N PRO A 4 10.56 14.79 -2.52
CA PRO A 4 10.82 16.11 -1.97
C PRO A 4 9.71 17.13 -2.30
N PRO A 5 9.50 18.15 -1.44
CA PRO A 5 8.50 19.18 -1.70
C PRO A 5 8.71 19.87 -3.05
N GLY A 6 7.67 19.89 -3.88
CA GLY A 6 7.71 20.54 -5.20
C GLY A 6 8.36 19.70 -6.31
N VAL A 7 8.72 18.45 -6.04
CA VAL A 7 9.31 17.53 -7.02
C VAL A 7 8.35 16.38 -7.31
N PHE A 8 8.27 15.96 -8.57
CA PHE A 8 7.48 14.78 -8.98
C PHE A 8 8.26 13.50 -8.65
N PRO A 9 7.61 12.39 -8.24
CA PRO A 9 8.33 11.16 -7.90
C PRO A 9 9.17 10.59 -9.05
N GLU A 10 10.41 10.23 -8.76
CA GLU A 10 11.33 9.53 -9.66
C GLU A 10 11.53 8.09 -9.16
N ALA A 11 11.43 7.10 -10.06
CA ALA A 11 11.39 5.68 -9.68
C ALA A 11 12.67 5.20 -8.98
N GLU A 12 13.82 5.76 -9.37
CA GLU A 12 15.13 5.41 -8.84
C GLU A 12 15.43 6.03 -7.47
N GLN A 13 14.67 7.05 -7.07
CA GLN A 13 14.96 7.88 -5.90
C GLN A 13 13.87 7.79 -4.82
N ASP A 14 12.61 7.61 -5.23
CA ASP A 14 11.46 7.73 -4.34
C ASP A 14 10.79 6.37 -4.10
N PRO A 15 11.04 5.73 -2.94
CA PRO A 15 10.58 4.37 -2.68
C PRO A 15 9.05 4.27 -2.61
N VAL A 16 8.53 3.09 -2.94
CA VAL A 16 7.13 2.72 -2.73
C VAL A 16 6.89 2.45 -1.25
N ILE A 17 6.30 3.44 -0.58
CA ILE A 17 6.00 3.35 0.86
C ILE A 17 4.68 2.62 1.19
N THR A 18 3.72 2.62 0.28
CA THR A 18 2.39 2.07 0.53
C THR A 18 1.78 1.60 -0.79
N VAL A 19 1.19 0.40 -0.77
CA VAL A 19 0.35 -0.13 -1.85
C VAL A 19 -0.98 -0.54 -1.25
N ALA A 20 -2.09 -0.11 -1.85
CA ALA A 20 -3.43 -0.47 -1.41
C ALA A 20 -4.19 -1.17 -2.53
N GLY A 21 -4.88 -2.25 -2.19
CA GLY A 21 -5.66 -3.05 -3.12
C GLY A 21 -7.05 -3.34 -2.58
N VAL A 22 -8.03 -3.26 -3.47
CA VAL A 22 -9.41 -3.66 -3.20
C VAL A 22 -9.78 -4.73 -4.22
N VAL A 23 -10.29 -5.86 -3.75
CA VAL A 23 -10.71 -6.98 -4.59
C VAL A 23 -12.20 -7.22 -4.42
N GLN A 24 -12.90 -7.23 -5.54
CA GLN A 24 -14.34 -7.43 -5.63
C GLN A 24 -14.61 -8.46 -6.73
N ARG A 25 -15.56 -9.37 -6.51
CA ARG A 25 -16.02 -10.26 -7.58
C ARG A 25 -16.98 -9.50 -8.48
N GLN A 26 -16.86 -9.72 -9.79
CA GLN A 26 -17.75 -9.09 -10.75
C GLN A 26 -19.23 -9.39 -10.41
N GLY A 27 -20.04 -8.35 -10.32
CA GLY A 27 -21.47 -8.46 -9.99
C GLY A 27 -21.81 -8.45 -8.49
N GLU A 28 -20.84 -8.59 -7.59
CA GLU A 28 -21.08 -8.37 -6.16
C GLU A 28 -21.22 -6.88 -5.85
N ARG A 29 -21.99 -6.53 -4.81
CA ARG A 29 -22.21 -5.12 -4.40
C ARG A 29 -21.04 -4.54 -3.60
N GLU A 30 -20.32 -5.38 -2.87
CA GLU A 30 -19.27 -4.98 -1.95
C GLU A 30 -17.98 -5.76 -2.23
N PRO A 31 -16.79 -5.16 -2.05
CA PRO A 31 -15.53 -5.88 -2.14
C PRO A 31 -15.38 -6.87 -0.99
N PHE A 32 -14.78 -8.02 -1.26
CA PHE A 32 -14.52 -9.05 -0.24
C PHE A 32 -13.15 -8.90 0.41
N LEU A 33 -12.23 -8.13 -0.19
CA LEU A 33 -10.90 -7.87 0.34
C LEU A 33 -10.53 -6.41 0.19
N ARG A 34 -10.03 -5.82 1.28
CA ARG A 34 -9.35 -4.53 1.31
C ARG A 34 -8.02 -4.76 2.03
N ALA A 35 -6.91 -4.46 1.36
CA ALA A 35 -5.58 -4.66 1.91
C ALA A 35 -4.72 -3.42 1.70
N VAL A 36 -3.92 -3.10 2.72
CA VAL A 36 -2.92 -2.04 2.67
C VAL A 36 -1.59 -2.64 3.08
N PHE A 37 -0.62 -2.55 2.19
CA PHE A 37 0.76 -2.94 2.38
C PHE A 37 1.55 -1.66 2.68
N THR A 38 2.27 -1.64 3.78
CA THR A 38 2.95 -0.46 4.32
C THR A 38 4.42 -0.74 4.56
N LEU A 39 5.27 0.21 4.21
CA LEU A 39 6.63 0.25 4.67
C LEU A 39 6.63 0.80 6.10
N LEU A 40 7.28 0.06 7.01
CA LEU A 40 7.26 0.30 8.46
C LEU A 40 5.90 0.00 9.14
N PRO A 41 5.86 -0.10 10.48
CA PRO A 41 4.63 -0.39 11.21
C PRO A 41 3.52 0.66 10.99
N CYS A 42 2.29 0.19 10.80
CA CYS A 42 1.09 1.01 10.68
C CYS A 42 0.02 0.56 11.69
N ALA A 43 -0.78 1.50 12.18
CA ALA A 43 -1.90 1.19 13.06
C ALA A 43 -2.97 0.36 12.32
N PRO A 44 -3.72 -0.51 13.02
CA PRO A 44 -4.79 -1.27 12.39
C PRO A 44 -5.89 -0.35 11.85
N ILE A 45 -6.39 -0.66 10.65
CA ILE A 45 -7.47 0.06 9.97
C ILE A 45 -8.70 -0.86 9.94
N LEU A 46 -9.83 -0.39 10.48
CA LEU A 46 -11.05 -1.19 10.56
C LEU A 46 -11.53 -1.59 9.15
N GLY A 47 -11.79 -2.88 8.97
CA GLY A 47 -12.26 -3.43 7.69
C GLY A 47 -11.17 -3.60 6.62
N CYS A 48 -9.90 -3.35 6.94
CA CYS A 48 -8.76 -3.55 6.06
C CYS A 48 -7.76 -4.54 6.69
N ARG A 49 -7.14 -5.37 5.86
CA ARG A 49 -5.94 -6.10 6.25
C ARG A 49 -4.74 -5.16 6.11
N VAL A 50 -4.09 -4.84 7.23
CA VAL A 50 -2.86 -4.06 7.24
C VAL A 50 -1.67 -5.02 7.31
N LEU A 51 -0.79 -4.95 6.32
CA LEU A 51 0.48 -5.67 6.30
C LEU A 51 1.61 -4.64 6.34
N SER A 52 2.58 -4.83 7.23
CA SER A 52 3.71 -3.92 7.41
C SER A 52 5.02 -4.66 7.20
N PHE A 53 5.91 -4.07 6.41
CA PHE A 53 7.18 -4.66 6.02
C PHE A 53 8.34 -3.72 6.39
N PRO A 54 9.49 -4.24 6.84
CA PRO A 54 10.61 -3.40 7.22
C PRO A 54 11.44 -2.91 6.03
N ARG A 55 11.27 -3.50 4.85
CA ARG A 55 11.98 -3.13 3.61
C ARG A 55 11.04 -3.14 2.41
N GLU A 56 11.32 -2.28 1.44
CA GLU A 56 10.51 -2.11 0.22
C GLU A 56 10.50 -3.38 -0.63
N GLU A 57 11.61 -4.10 -0.73
CA GLU A 57 11.67 -5.31 -1.55
C GLU A 57 10.69 -6.35 -1.01
N GLN A 58 10.56 -6.47 0.31
CA GLN A 58 9.60 -7.38 0.96
C GLN A 58 8.14 -6.93 0.79
N LEU A 59 7.91 -5.62 0.66
CA LEU A 59 6.59 -5.09 0.36
C LEU A 59 6.15 -5.44 -1.06
N LEU A 60 7.09 -5.53 -2.01
CA LEU A 60 6.86 -5.72 -3.44
C LEU A 60 6.91 -7.19 -3.93
N GLN A 61 7.38 -8.14 -3.12
CA GLN A 61 7.35 -9.59 -3.44
C GLN A 61 5.94 -10.19 -3.33
#